data_AF-A0A034WGN0-F1
#
_entry.id   AF-A0A034WGN0-F1
#
_cell.length_a   1.000
_cell.length_b   1.000
_cell.length_c   1.000
_cell.angle_alpha   90.00
_cell.angle_beta   90.00
_cell.angle_gamma   90.00
#
_symmetry.space_group_name_H-M   'P 1'
#
loop_
_entity.id
_entity.type
_entity.pdbx_description
1 polymer ?
#
loop_
_entity_poly.entity_id
_entity_poly.type
_entity_poly.pdbx_seq_one_letter_code
_entity_poly.pdbx_strand_id
1 'polypeptide(L)'
;MGTKMHRSSCSIEYYTRGVPLPGIYVDGMNILAMHNAAEFAIGFVQKEGPIIIEAHTYRYFGHSMSDPGTSYRSRDEVAEVRSKRDPISYFKEITISQGLLTEDQCKKIDEDIRKSIDEAAEKAKKSNEVKKEELWADVYMDNKEVGIRDTIGNRHKHFHAGKTLEKDHIKLKSFTPDTKLEPKDIPFEIKEWEAQMEAIKDVEKGKKSNQKSKSDDKPEKK
;
A
#
# COMPACT_ATOMS: atom_id res chain seq x y z
N MET A 1 -21.84 6.53 4.72
CA MET A 1 -22.35 5.37 5.51
C MET A 1 -21.16 4.75 6.22
N GLY A 2 -21.04 4.92 7.54
CA GLY A 2 -20.01 4.27 8.36
C GLY A 2 -20.67 3.38 9.40
N THR A 3 -20.76 2.08 9.11
CA THR A 3 -21.34 1.11 10.02
C THR A 3 -20.23 0.54 10.89
N LYS A 4 -20.42 0.48 12.22
CA LYS A 4 -19.46 -0.16 13.14
C LYS A 4 -19.34 -1.66 12.79
N MET A 5 -18.14 -2.23 12.93
CA MET A 5 -17.84 -3.62 12.52
C MET A 5 -18.82 -4.65 13.12
N HIS A 6 -19.12 -4.55 14.42
CA HIS A 6 -20.06 -5.45 15.10
C HIS A 6 -21.53 -5.30 14.66
N ARG A 7 -21.87 -4.21 13.96
CA ARG A 7 -23.21 -3.99 13.40
C ARG A 7 -23.36 -4.53 11.98
N SER A 8 -22.25 -4.76 11.27
CA SER A 8 -22.25 -5.26 9.90
C SER A 8 -21.81 -6.72 9.77
N SER A 9 -21.05 -7.23 10.74
CA SER A 9 -20.51 -8.60 10.72
C SER A 9 -20.79 -9.33 12.03
N CYS A 10 -21.19 -10.60 11.91
CA CYS A 10 -21.36 -11.51 13.05
C CYS A 10 -20.01 -11.87 13.69
N SER A 11 -18.98 -12.12 12.88
CA SER A 11 -17.58 -12.23 13.31
C SER A 11 -16.76 -11.08 12.73
N ILE A 12 -16.05 -10.37 13.60
CA ILE A 12 -15.19 -9.22 13.27
C ILE A 12 -13.73 -9.62 13.05
N GLU A 13 -13.39 -10.90 13.18
CA GLU A 13 -12.06 -11.44 12.88
C GLU A 13 -11.96 -11.74 11.38
N TYR A 14 -11.77 -10.69 10.58
CA TYR A 14 -11.84 -10.81 9.12
C TYR A 14 -10.79 -11.77 8.55
N TYR A 15 -9.60 -11.83 9.15
CA TYR A 15 -8.53 -12.75 8.77
C TYR A 15 -8.92 -14.24 8.83
N THR A 16 -9.96 -14.60 9.60
CA THR A 16 -10.43 -16.00 9.74
C THR A 16 -11.52 -16.38 8.73
N ARG A 17 -12.09 -15.41 8.01
CA ARG A 17 -13.33 -15.59 7.22
C ARG A 17 -13.14 -16.41 5.95
N GLY A 18 -11.90 -16.64 5.51
CA GLY A 18 -11.58 -17.29 4.26
C GLY A 18 -11.63 -18.81 4.25
N VAL A 19 -12.13 -19.46 5.30
CA VAL A 19 -12.06 -20.93 5.50
C VAL A 19 -12.18 -21.71 4.18
N PRO A 20 -11.17 -22.54 3.81
CA PRO A 20 -10.04 -23.02 4.61
C PRO A 20 -8.75 -22.16 4.51
N LEU A 21 -8.80 -20.94 3.99
CA LEU A 21 -7.60 -20.12 3.78
C LEU A 21 -6.92 -19.70 5.09
N PRO A 22 -5.58 -19.76 5.18
CA PRO A 22 -4.85 -19.18 6.29
C PRO A 22 -4.98 -17.65 6.26
N GLY A 23 -4.91 -17.02 7.42
CA GLY A 23 -4.96 -15.57 7.53
C GLY A 23 -4.11 -15.02 8.66
N ILE A 24 -3.65 -13.78 8.48
CA ILE A 24 -2.87 -13.03 9.46
C ILE A 24 -3.53 -11.69 9.76
N TYR A 25 -3.58 -11.33 11.03
CA TYR A 25 -4.00 -10.02 11.51
C TYR A 25 -2.79 -9.12 11.70
N VAL A 26 -2.82 -7.92 11.13
CA VAL A 26 -1.68 -7.02 11.08
C VAL A 26 -2.10 -5.61 11.50
N ASP A 27 -1.26 -4.95 12.29
CA ASP A 27 -1.43 -3.53 12.60
C ASP A 27 -1.17 -2.69 11.34
N GLY A 28 -2.25 -2.25 10.69
CA GLY A 28 -2.21 -1.44 9.48
C GLY A 28 -1.75 0.01 9.70
N MET A 29 -1.56 0.43 10.95
CA MET A 29 -0.98 1.73 11.29
C MET A 29 0.54 1.66 11.52
N ASN A 30 1.13 0.46 11.45
CA ASN A 30 2.57 0.23 11.59
C ASN A 30 3.17 -0.23 10.24
N ILE A 31 3.92 0.65 9.59
CA ILE A 31 4.49 0.37 8.26
C ILE A 31 5.47 -0.81 8.26
N LEU A 32 6.24 -1.02 9.34
CA LEU A 32 7.18 -2.14 9.44
C LEU A 32 6.45 -3.46 9.64
N ALA A 33 5.38 -3.48 10.43
CA ALA A 33 4.52 -4.65 10.58
C ALA A 33 3.87 -5.04 9.24
N MET A 34 3.37 -4.06 8.49
CA MET A 34 2.80 -4.27 7.16
C MET A 34 3.84 -4.76 6.15
N HIS A 35 5.04 -4.19 6.15
CA HIS A 35 6.15 -4.63 5.30
C HIS A 35 6.48 -6.11 5.53
N ASN A 36 6.70 -6.49 6.79
CA ASN A 36 7.07 -7.86 7.14
C ASN A 36 5.93 -8.85 6.85
N ALA A 37 4.67 -8.45 7.09
CA ALA A 37 3.52 -9.27 6.76
C ALA A 37 3.37 -9.49 5.24
N ALA A 38 3.63 -8.44 4.44
CA ALA A 38 3.61 -8.55 2.99
C ALA A 38 4.75 -9.45 2.48
N GLU A 39 5.97 -9.28 2.99
CA GLU A 39 7.12 -10.13 2.64
C GLU A 39 6.84 -11.61 2.96
N PHE A 40 6.32 -11.89 4.15
CA PHE A 40 5.89 -13.23 4.54
C PHE A 40 4.82 -13.79 3.59
N ALA A 41 3.77 -13.01 3.31
CA ALA A 41 2.67 -13.45 2.48
C ALA A 41 3.09 -13.73 1.03
N ILE A 42 3.98 -12.90 0.46
CA ILE A 42 4.54 -13.14 -0.88
C ILE A 42 5.31 -14.46 -0.89
N GLY A 43 6.18 -14.69 0.10
CA GLY A 43 6.93 -15.94 0.22
C GLY A 43 6.03 -17.16 0.44
N PHE A 44 4.93 -17.00 1.16
CA PHE A 44 3.92 -18.03 1.40
C PHE A 44 3.15 -18.38 0.11
N VAL A 45 2.63 -17.37 -0.61
CA VAL A 45 1.78 -17.57 -1.80
C VAL A 45 2.50 -18.30 -2.91
N GLN A 46 3.81 -18.06 -3.05
CA GLN A 46 4.65 -18.77 -4.02
C GLN A 46 4.80 -20.28 -3.74
N LYS A 47 4.54 -20.73 -2.51
CA LYS A 47 4.80 -22.11 -2.07
C LYS A 47 3.51 -22.86 -1.70
N GLU A 48 2.64 -22.22 -0.94
CA GLU A 48 1.52 -22.84 -0.23
C GLU A 48 0.14 -22.37 -0.74
N GLY A 49 0.12 -21.39 -1.66
CA GLY A 49 -1.12 -20.83 -2.19
C GLY A 49 -1.67 -19.64 -1.38
N PRO A 50 -2.93 -19.25 -1.58
CA PRO A 50 -3.46 -17.98 -1.09
C PRO A 50 -3.46 -17.83 0.43
N ILE A 51 -3.26 -16.59 0.90
CA ILE A 51 -3.31 -16.19 2.31
C ILE A 51 -4.08 -14.86 2.45
N ILE A 52 -4.79 -14.68 3.56
CA ILE A 52 -5.52 -13.46 3.88
C ILE A 52 -4.66 -12.57 4.79
N ILE A 53 -4.61 -11.27 4.49
CA ILE A 53 -4.09 -10.26 5.41
C ILE A 53 -5.24 -9.34 5.83
N GLU A 54 -5.52 -9.27 7.12
CA GLU A 54 -6.36 -8.21 7.68
C GLU A 54 -5.46 -7.08 8.21
N ALA A 55 -5.41 -5.97 7.47
CA ALA A 55 -4.71 -4.76 7.90
C ALA A 55 -5.66 -3.86 8.71
N HIS A 56 -5.50 -3.87 10.03
CA HIS A 56 -6.31 -3.05 10.92
C HIS A 56 -5.85 -1.60 10.91
N THR A 57 -6.57 -0.75 10.18
CA THR A 57 -6.22 0.65 9.92
C THR A 57 -7.39 1.61 10.21
N TYR A 58 -7.16 2.91 10.04
CA TYR A 58 -8.14 3.95 10.34
C TYR A 58 -8.17 5.06 9.29
N ARG A 59 -9.37 5.38 8.77
CA ARG A 59 -9.57 6.53 7.86
C ARG A 59 -9.88 7.81 8.64
N TYR A 60 -9.14 8.88 8.39
CA TYR A 60 -9.37 10.17 9.06
C TYR A 60 -10.62 10.88 8.54
N PHE A 61 -10.80 10.92 7.23
CA PHE A 61 -11.97 11.50 6.60
C PHE A 61 -13.15 10.53 6.60
N GLY A 62 -14.33 11.06 6.27
CA GLY A 62 -15.56 10.30 6.09
C GLY A 62 -15.47 9.24 4.98
N HIS A 63 -16.59 8.60 4.68
CA HIS A 63 -16.62 7.57 3.63
C HIS A 63 -16.30 8.13 2.24
N SER A 64 -16.70 9.38 1.99
CA SER A 64 -16.52 10.11 0.74
C SER A 64 -16.56 11.62 1.04
N MET A 65 -16.38 12.46 0.02
CA MET A 65 -16.56 13.92 0.15
C MET A 65 -17.98 14.32 0.58
N SER A 66 -18.99 13.48 0.32
CA SER A 66 -20.39 13.73 0.72
C SER A 66 -20.73 13.23 2.13
N ASP A 67 -19.84 12.49 2.78
CA ASP A 67 -20.03 11.97 4.14
C ASP A 67 -19.08 12.68 5.10
N PRO A 68 -19.55 13.58 5.98
CA PRO A 68 -18.70 14.24 6.98
C PRO A 68 -18.11 13.28 8.03
N GLY A 69 -18.71 12.10 8.20
CA GLY A 69 -18.24 11.06 9.12
C GLY A 69 -18.48 11.29 10.61
N THR A 70 -19.24 12.32 10.99
CA THR A 70 -19.54 12.67 12.40
C THR A 70 -20.81 12.02 12.96
N SER A 71 -21.64 11.40 12.11
CA SER A 71 -22.91 10.78 12.54
C SER A 71 -22.75 9.39 13.18
N TYR A 72 -21.58 8.76 13.04
CA TYR A 72 -21.34 7.38 13.47
C TYR A 72 -20.05 7.18 14.28
N ARG A 73 -19.29 8.25 14.52
CA ARG A 73 -18.09 8.30 15.37
C ARG A 73 -17.84 9.73 15.85
N SER A 74 -17.14 9.89 16.96
CA SER A 74 -16.82 11.22 17.50
C SER A 74 -15.61 11.83 16.78
N ARG A 75 -15.50 13.16 16.85
CA ARG A 75 -14.28 13.86 16.40
C ARG A 75 -13.08 13.52 17.30
N ASP A 76 -13.35 13.29 18.59
CA ASP A 76 -12.33 12.96 19.57
C ASP A 76 -11.68 11.60 19.27
N GLU A 77 -12.45 10.60 18.85
CA GLU A 77 -11.92 9.29 18.41
C GLU A 77 -10.94 9.46 17.25
N VAL A 78 -11.30 10.26 16.25
CA VAL A 78 -10.44 10.52 15.08
C VAL A 78 -9.16 11.27 15.49
N ALA A 79 -9.30 12.28 16.35
CA ALA A 79 -8.17 13.08 16.85
C ALA A 79 -7.22 12.24 17.71
N GLU A 80 -7.76 11.36 18.56
CA GLU A 80 -6.98 10.44 19.38
C GLU A 80 -6.18 9.47 18.50
N VAL A 81 -6.81 8.82 17.54
CA VAL A 81 -6.10 7.89 16.64
C VAL A 81 -5.01 8.62 15.84
N ARG A 82 -5.31 9.81 15.30
CA ARG A 82 -4.32 10.60 14.55
C ARG A 82 -3.15 11.05 15.43
N SER A 83 -3.39 11.46 16.67
CA SER A 83 -2.31 11.93 17.55
C SER A 83 -1.43 10.79 18.08
N LYS A 84 -2.00 9.61 18.32
CA LYS A 84 -1.30 8.49 18.96
C LYS A 84 -0.78 7.43 18.00
N ARG A 85 -1.38 7.29 16.82
CA ARG A 85 -1.16 6.14 15.93
C ARG A 85 -0.98 6.51 14.47
N ASP A 86 -0.73 7.77 14.13
CA ASP A 86 -0.49 8.12 12.73
C ASP A 86 0.75 7.40 12.16
N PRO A 87 0.63 6.71 11.02
CA PRO A 87 1.72 5.87 10.50
C PRO A 87 2.92 6.69 10.03
N ILE A 88 2.70 7.94 9.58
CA ILE A 88 3.78 8.82 9.11
C ILE A 88 4.54 9.36 10.32
N SER A 89 3.82 9.86 11.33
CA SER A 89 4.41 10.31 12.60
C SER A 89 5.20 9.18 13.27
N TYR A 90 4.62 7.99 13.39
CA TYR A 90 5.27 6.82 13.96
C TYR A 90 6.58 6.46 13.24
N PHE A 91 6.56 6.40 11.91
CA PHE A 91 7.75 6.05 11.14
C PHE A 91 8.83 7.16 11.21
N LYS A 92 8.42 8.43 11.22
CA LYS A 92 9.32 9.56 11.45
C LYS A 92 10.03 9.46 12.81
N GLU A 93 9.28 9.17 13.87
CA GLU A 93 9.87 9.00 15.22
C GLU A 93 10.88 7.86 15.26
N ILE A 94 10.56 6.72 14.64
CA ILE A 94 11.50 5.58 14.55
C ILE A 94 12.77 5.98 13.82
N THR A 95 12.64 6.53 12.61
CA THR A 95 13.79 6.88 11.77
C THR A 95 14.71 7.91 12.44
N ILE A 96 14.14 8.91 13.13
CA ILE A 96 14.93 9.86 13.94
C ILE A 96 15.58 9.17 15.14
N SER A 97 14.85 8.34 15.88
CA SER A 97 15.38 7.63 17.06
C SER A 97 16.54 6.68 16.72
N GLN A 98 16.56 6.14 15.50
CA GLN A 98 17.61 5.29 14.97
C GLN A 98 18.74 6.06 14.29
N GLY A 99 18.65 7.40 14.22
CA GLY A 99 19.66 8.24 13.56
C GLY A 99 19.70 8.12 12.03
N LEU A 100 18.67 7.53 11.41
CA LEU A 100 18.57 7.37 9.96
C LEU A 100 18.20 8.69 9.27
N LEU A 101 17.42 9.53 9.95
CA LEU A 101 17.01 10.85 9.47
C LEU A 101 17.11 11.89 10.58
N THR A 102 17.38 13.13 10.19
CA THR A 102 17.24 14.29 11.08
C THR A 102 15.86 14.95 10.91
N GLU A 103 15.48 15.78 11.88
CA GLU A 103 14.25 16.57 11.77
C GLU A 103 14.24 17.47 10.52
N ASP A 104 15.38 18.08 10.18
CA ASP A 104 15.49 18.99 9.05
C ASP A 104 15.42 18.25 7.71
N GLN A 105 15.96 17.03 7.63
CA GLN A 105 15.74 16.16 6.46
C GLN A 105 14.26 15.80 6.30
N CYS A 106 13.56 15.48 7.39
CA CYS A 106 12.12 15.21 7.34
C CYS A 106 11.33 16.43 6.85
N LYS A 107 11.62 17.63 7.38
CA LYS A 107 10.96 18.88 6.94
C LYS A 107 11.20 19.14 5.45
N LYS A 108 12.43 18.93 4.99
CA LYS A 108 12.77 19.11 3.57
C LYS A 108 11.98 18.15 2.68
N ILE A 109 11.84 16.88 3.08
CA ILE A 109 11.00 15.91 2.36
C ILE A 109 9.54 16.38 2.31
N ASP A 110 8.99 16.87 3.42
CA ASP A 110 7.61 17.40 3.47
C ASP A 110 7.42 18.59 2.51
N GLU A 111 8.39 19.50 2.45
CA GLU A 111 8.38 20.66 1.55
C GLU A 111 8.45 20.25 0.07
N ASP A 112 9.37 19.33 -0.26
CA ASP A 112 9.55 18.81 -1.62
C ASP A 112 8.28 18.09 -2.11
N ILE A 113 7.65 17.28 -1.25
CA ILE A 113 6.39 16.59 -1.57
C ILE A 113 5.26 17.60 -1.77
N ARG A 114 5.11 18.61 -0.89
CA ARG A 114 4.08 19.65 -1.04
C ARG A 114 4.22 20.37 -2.37
N LYS A 115 5.43 20.79 -2.73
CA LYS A 115 5.70 21.43 -4.01
C LYS A 115 5.31 20.54 -5.18
N SER A 116 5.67 19.26 -5.14
CA SER A 116 5.31 18.30 -6.19
C SER A 116 3.79 18.13 -6.33
N ILE A 117 3.06 18.07 -5.22
CA ILE A 117 1.59 17.97 -5.21
C ILE A 117 0.94 19.25 -5.76
N ASP A 118 1.44 20.43 -5.38
CA ASP A 118 0.91 21.71 -5.87
C ASP A 118 1.12 21.85 -7.38
N GLU A 119 2.29 21.49 -7.90
CA GLU A 119 2.58 21.46 -9.33
C GLU A 119 1.66 20.49 -10.09
N ALA A 120 1.44 19.29 -9.53
CA ALA A 120 0.52 18.31 -10.11
C ALA A 120 -0.94 18.80 -10.11
N ALA A 121 -1.37 19.45 -9.03
CA ALA A 121 -2.72 20.00 -8.91
C ALA A 121 -2.95 21.13 -9.92
N GLU A 122 -1.98 22.04 -10.10
CA GLU A 122 -2.07 23.11 -11.09
C GLU A 122 -2.07 22.57 -12.53
N LYS A 123 -1.28 21.54 -12.82
CA LYS A 123 -1.33 20.86 -14.11
C LYS A 123 -2.70 20.22 -14.35
N ALA A 124 -3.27 19.56 -13.34
CA ALA A 124 -4.59 18.93 -13.44
C ALA A 124 -5.69 19.98 -13.71
N LYS A 125 -5.68 21.13 -13.02
CA LYS A 125 -6.67 22.21 -13.23
C LYS A 125 -6.59 22.85 -14.62
N LYS A 126 -5.38 22.95 -15.19
CA LYS A 126 -5.14 23.55 -16.52
C LYS A 126 -5.34 22.55 -17.66
N SER A 127 -5.50 21.26 -17.35
CA SER A 127 -5.69 20.23 -18.36
C SER A 127 -7.06 20.40 -19.01
N ASN A 128 -7.10 20.34 -20.33
CA ASN A 128 -8.35 20.41 -21.07
C ASN A 128 -9.23 19.20 -20.75
N GLU A 129 -10.54 19.41 -20.77
CA GLU A 129 -11.48 18.29 -20.75
C GLU A 129 -11.26 17.38 -21.96
N VAL A 130 -11.58 16.10 -21.76
CA VAL A 130 -11.54 15.10 -22.82
C VAL A 130 -12.52 15.50 -23.92
N LYS A 131 -12.11 15.32 -25.18
CA LYS A 131 -12.96 15.67 -26.32
C LYS A 131 -14.22 14.80 -26.35
N LYS A 132 -15.33 15.37 -26.80
CA LYS A 132 -16.62 14.66 -26.86
C LYS A 132 -16.55 13.35 -27.65
N GLU A 133 -15.70 13.30 -28.68
CA GLU A 133 -15.55 12.11 -29.53
C GLU A 133 -14.98 10.91 -28.77
N GLU A 134 -14.22 11.15 -27.71
CA GLU A 134 -13.66 10.07 -26.87
C GLU A 134 -14.72 9.42 -25.96
N LEU A 135 -15.96 9.96 -25.91
CA LEU A 135 -17.08 9.35 -25.19
C LEU A 135 -17.40 7.93 -25.67
N TRP A 136 -17.18 7.65 -26.97
CA TRP A 136 -17.41 6.34 -27.58
C TRP A 136 -16.10 5.64 -28.00
N ALA A 137 -14.97 6.14 -27.51
CA ALA A 137 -13.69 5.45 -27.65
C ALA A 137 -13.58 4.30 -26.63
N ASP A 138 -12.74 3.32 -26.92
CA ASP A 138 -12.30 2.29 -25.96
C ASP A 138 -13.41 1.44 -25.29
N VAL A 139 -14.63 1.45 -25.85
CA VAL A 139 -15.76 0.59 -25.43
C VAL A 139 -15.44 -0.90 -25.62
N TYR A 140 -14.87 -1.26 -26.76
CA TYR A 140 -14.45 -2.63 -27.09
C TYR A 140 -12.98 -2.64 -27.47
N MET A 141 -12.30 -3.78 -27.29
CA MET A 141 -10.95 -3.99 -27.83
C MET A 141 -10.95 -4.18 -29.36
N ASP A 142 -11.97 -4.87 -29.87
CA ASP A 142 -12.23 -5.04 -31.30
C ASP A 142 -13.74 -4.92 -31.52
N ASN A 143 -14.18 -3.81 -32.13
CA ASN A 143 -15.59 -3.60 -32.40
C ASN A 143 -15.99 -4.26 -33.71
N LYS A 144 -16.75 -5.35 -33.61
CA LYS A 144 -17.30 -6.08 -34.77
C LYS A 144 -18.56 -5.45 -35.34
N GLU A 145 -19.15 -4.47 -34.65
CA GLU A 145 -20.29 -3.72 -35.15
C GLU A 145 -19.86 -2.49 -35.97
N VAL A 146 -20.79 -1.97 -36.76
CA VAL A 146 -20.59 -0.79 -37.63
C VAL A 146 -20.30 0.49 -36.83
N GLY A 147 -20.63 0.53 -35.54
CA GLY A 147 -20.35 1.67 -34.65
C GLY A 147 -21.20 1.66 -33.38
N ILE A 148 -20.83 2.52 -32.42
CA ILE A 148 -21.54 2.72 -31.15
C ILE A 148 -22.71 3.68 -31.36
N ARG A 149 -23.91 3.25 -30.99
CA ARG A 149 -25.14 4.04 -31.19
C ARG A 149 -25.33 5.05 -30.06
N ASP A 150 -25.66 6.30 -30.40
CA ASP A 150 -26.05 7.33 -29.43
C ASP A 150 -27.56 7.34 -29.12
N THR A 151 -27.99 8.28 -28.26
CA THR A 151 -29.38 8.40 -27.81
C THR A 151 -30.36 8.84 -28.90
N ILE A 152 -29.89 9.42 -30.01
CA ILE A 152 -30.72 9.89 -31.14
C ILE A 152 -30.61 8.99 -32.37
N GLY A 153 -29.79 7.94 -32.32
CA GLY A 153 -29.70 6.90 -33.35
C GLY A 153 -28.50 7.01 -34.29
N ASN A 154 -27.61 7.98 -34.11
CA ASN A 154 -26.38 8.03 -34.90
C ASN A 154 -25.44 6.90 -34.49
N ARG A 155 -24.71 6.34 -35.45
CA ARG A 155 -23.65 5.36 -35.20
C ARG A 155 -22.30 6.03 -35.31
N HIS A 156 -21.61 6.13 -34.18
CA HIS A 156 -20.27 6.66 -34.07
C HIS A 156 -19.26 5.56 -34.34
N LYS A 157 -18.26 5.84 -35.17
CA LYS A 157 -17.17 4.87 -35.41
C LYS A 157 -16.41 4.68 -34.10
N HIS A 158 -16.36 3.44 -33.63
CA HIS A 158 -15.52 3.08 -32.48
C HIS A 158 -14.04 3.22 -32.86
N PHE A 159 -13.27 3.77 -31.94
CA PHE A 159 -11.83 3.92 -32.07
C PHE A 159 -11.17 3.78 -30.70
N HIS A 160 -9.85 3.70 -30.69
CA HIS A 160 -9.07 3.64 -29.48
C HIS A 160 -8.38 4.98 -29.24
N ALA A 161 -8.78 5.70 -28.19
CA ALA A 161 -8.08 6.92 -27.80
C ALA A 161 -6.68 6.58 -27.28
N GLY A 162 -6.52 5.42 -26.63
CA GLY A 162 -5.23 4.90 -26.14
C GLY A 162 -4.17 4.65 -27.22
N LYS A 163 -4.54 4.31 -28.47
CA LYS A 163 -3.58 4.15 -29.59
C LYS A 163 -3.03 5.50 -30.10
N THR A 164 -3.67 6.61 -29.74
CA THR A 164 -3.18 7.97 -30.03
C THR A 164 -2.09 8.40 -29.04
N LEU A 165 -2.07 7.84 -27.82
CA LEU A 165 -1.03 8.08 -26.81
C LEU A 165 0.27 7.27 -27.06
N GLU A 166 0.21 6.19 -27.84
CA GLU A 166 1.43 5.49 -28.30
C GLU A 166 2.24 6.32 -29.31
N LYS A 167 1.57 7.20 -30.09
CA LYS A 167 2.25 8.15 -30.98
C LYS A 167 2.87 9.31 -30.21
N ASP A 168 2.20 9.79 -29.16
CA ASP A 168 2.66 10.89 -28.33
C ASP A 168 3.10 10.37 -26.94
N HIS A 169 4.32 9.82 -26.90
CA HIS A 169 5.20 9.75 -25.72
C HIS A 169 4.98 8.72 -24.58
N ILE A 170 4.16 7.67 -24.69
CA ILE A 170 4.28 6.53 -23.75
C ILE A 170 4.22 5.20 -24.50
N LYS A 171 5.40 4.64 -24.81
CA LYS A 171 5.52 3.21 -25.12
C LYS A 171 5.30 2.42 -23.84
N LEU A 172 4.07 2.00 -23.58
CA LEU A 172 3.84 0.95 -22.58
C LEU A 172 4.58 -0.28 -23.07
N LYS A 173 5.68 -0.65 -22.39
CA LYS A 173 6.33 -1.94 -22.63
C LYS A 173 5.24 -2.99 -22.45
N SER A 174 5.01 -3.80 -23.47
CA SER A 174 4.10 -4.94 -23.42
C SER A 174 4.36 -5.70 -22.14
N PHE A 175 3.39 -5.68 -21.22
CA PHE A 175 3.47 -6.46 -20.00
C PHE A 175 3.36 -7.93 -20.39
N THR A 176 4.51 -8.60 -20.45
CA THR A 176 4.58 -10.06 -20.47
C THR A 176 4.59 -10.54 -19.00
N PRO A 177 3.79 -11.55 -18.62
CA PRO A 177 3.72 -12.04 -17.23
C PRO A 177 5.08 -12.43 -16.63
N ASP A 178 6.05 -12.77 -17.48
CA ASP A 178 7.40 -13.19 -17.09
C ASP A 178 8.41 -12.02 -16.96
N THR A 179 7.95 -10.78 -17.11
CA THR A 179 8.84 -9.61 -16.94
C THR A 179 9.15 -9.46 -15.46
N LYS A 180 10.32 -9.93 -15.02
CA LYS A 180 10.87 -9.54 -13.72
C LYS A 180 10.92 -8.01 -13.68
N LEU A 181 10.09 -7.42 -12.82
CA LEU A 181 10.16 -6.01 -12.47
C LEU A 181 11.44 -5.82 -11.64
N GLU A 182 12.55 -5.65 -12.33
CA GLU A 182 13.77 -5.14 -11.71
C GLU A 182 13.46 -3.71 -11.25
N PRO A 183 13.68 -3.35 -9.97
CA PRO A 183 13.47 -2.00 -9.49
C PRO A 183 14.49 -1.06 -10.14
N LYS A 184 14.13 -0.53 -11.31
CA LYS A 184 14.87 0.54 -11.95
C LYS A 184 14.23 1.84 -11.55
N ASP A 185 15.04 2.70 -10.95
CA ASP A 185 14.79 4.11 -10.62
C ASP A 185 14.15 4.43 -9.25
N ILE A 186 14.16 3.48 -8.31
CA ILE A 186 14.12 3.82 -6.88
C ILE A 186 15.58 3.92 -6.43
N PRO A 187 16.07 5.05 -5.90
CA PRO A 187 17.40 5.11 -5.27
C PRO A 187 17.37 4.20 -4.03
N PHE A 188 17.68 2.93 -4.23
CA PHE A 188 17.71 1.90 -3.21
C PHE A 188 19.19 1.59 -2.97
N GLU A 189 19.84 2.38 -2.11
CA GLU A 189 21.08 1.93 -1.49
C GLU A 189 20.71 0.88 -0.43
N ILE A 190 20.58 -0.37 -0.87
CA ILE A 190 20.60 -1.56 0.00
C ILE A 190 22.03 -1.76 0.49
N LYS A 191 22.47 -0.95 1.45
CA LYS A 191 23.67 -1.29 2.23
C LYS A 191 23.33 -1.42 3.70
N GLU A 192 22.40 -0.61 4.18
CA GLU A 192 22.02 -0.63 5.60
C GLU A 192 21.11 -1.80 5.95
N TRP A 193 20.21 -2.25 5.07
CA TRP A 193 19.33 -3.39 5.34
C TRP A 193 20.09 -4.71 5.44
N GLU A 194 21.02 -4.98 4.52
CA GLU A 194 21.85 -6.18 4.57
C GLU A 194 22.74 -6.18 5.81
N ALA A 195 23.35 -5.04 6.16
CA ALA A 195 24.14 -4.88 7.38
C ALA A 195 23.30 -5.05 8.66
N GLN A 196 22.06 -4.54 8.68
CA GLN A 196 21.13 -4.74 9.80
C GLN A 196 20.69 -6.19 9.93
N MET A 197 20.43 -6.89 8.81
CA MET A 197 20.06 -8.30 8.82
C MET A 197 21.23 -9.21 9.19
N GLU A 198 22.46 -8.86 8.81
CA GLU A 198 23.69 -9.52 9.26
C GLU A 198 23.89 -9.33 10.78
N ALA A 199 23.73 -8.10 11.27
CA ALA A 199 23.83 -7.78 12.70
C ALA A 199 22.77 -8.51 13.54
N ILE A 200 21.53 -8.63 13.04
CA ILE A 200 20.46 -9.40 13.69
C ILE A 200 20.82 -10.89 13.75
N LYS A 201 21.35 -11.47 12.66
CA LYS A 201 21.80 -12.87 12.61
C LYS A 201 22.95 -13.15 13.58
N ASP A 202 23.88 -12.22 13.75
CA ASP A 202 25.00 -12.37 14.67
C ASP A 202 24.57 -12.25 16.13
N VAL A 203 23.59 -11.39 16.45
CA VAL A 203 22.95 -11.35 17.76
C VAL A 203 22.21 -12.65 18.06
N GLU A 204 21.53 -13.26 17.08
CA GLU A 204 20.86 -14.55 17.25
C GLU A 204 21.84 -15.72 17.42
N LYS A 205 22.97 -15.73 16.69
CA LYS A 205 24.05 -16.72 16.90
C LYS A 205 24.68 -16.57 18.28
N GLY A 206 24.90 -15.34 18.75
CA GLY A 206 25.40 -15.05 20.09
C GLY A 206 24.44 -15.47 21.20
N LYS A 207 23.12 -15.35 21.00
CA LYS A 207 22.11 -15.87 21.94
C LYS A 207 22.08 -17.40 21.99
N LYS A 208 22.27 -18.08 20.84
CA LYS A 208 22.35 -19.55 20.78
C LYS A 208 23.61 -20.11 21.42
N SER A 209 24.76 -19.45 21.30
CA SER A 209 25.99 -19.88 21.99
C SER A 209 25.91 -19.69 23.50
N ASN A 210 25.28 -18.60 23.97
CA ASN A 210 25.12 -18.30 25.39
C ASN A 210 24.01 -19.11 26.09
N GLN A 211 23.06 -19.66 25.32
CA GLN A 211 22.11 -20.67 25.83
C GLN A 211 22.74 -22.05 25.97
N LYS A 212 23.72 -22.39 25.12
CA LYS A 212 24.44 -23.67 25.18
C LYS A 212 25.43 -23.75 26.34
N SER A 213 26.04 -22.63 26.73
CA SER A 213 26.93 -22.57 27.91
C SER A 213 26.16 -22.60 29.25
N LYS A 214 24.89 -22.17 29.28
CA LYS A 214 24.06 -22.21 30.49
C LYS A 214 23.35 -23.54 30.75
N SER A 215 23.34 -24.47 29.78
CA SER A 215 22.74 -25.80 29.97
C SER A 215 23.68 -26.83 30.61
N ASP A 216 24.98 -26.54 30.70
CA ASP A 216 25.99 -27.48 31.21
C ASP A 216 26.26 -27.34 32.72
N ASP A 217 25.69 -26.33 33.39
CA ASP A 217 25.73 -26.18 34.85
C ASP A 217 24.42 -26.69 35.48
N LYS A 218 24.32 -28.01 35.70
CA LYS A 218 23.33 -28.61 36.61
C LYS A 218 24.05 -29.03 37.90
N PRO A 219 23.57 -28.63 39.10
CA PRO A 219 24.21 -29.03 40.35
C PRO A 219 23.93 -30.51 40.64
N GLU A 220 24.98 -31.27 40.93
CA GLU A 220 24.90 -32.63 41.48
C GLU A 220 24.04 -32.63 42.76
N LYS A 221 22.97 -33.41 42.75
CA LYS A 221 22.18 -33.68 43.95
C LYS A 221 22.83 -34.84 44.71
N LYS A 222 23.13 -34.58 45.98
CA LYS A 222 23.38 -35.58 47.03
C LYS A 222 22.19 -36.50 47.23
#